data_AF-A0A2V6GCH0-F1
#
_entry.id   AF-A0A2V6GCH0-F1
#
_cell.length_a   1.000
_cell.length_b   1.000
_cell.length_c   1.000
_cell.angle_alpha   90.00
_cell.angle_beta   90.00
_cell.angle_gamma   90.00
#
_symmetry.space_group_name_H-M   'P 1'
#
loop_
_entity.id
_entity.type
_entity.pdbx_description
1 polymer ?
#
loop_
_entity_poly.entity_id
_entity_poly.type
_entity_poly.pdbx_seq_one_letter_code
_entity_poly.pdbx_strand_id
1 'polypeptide(L)' 'MIFKLTRGANSQWSESVLHRFAGPPDGAFAYNGMVADTAGNFYGATVHGGADDEGAVYEFTP' A
#
# COMPACT_ATOMS: atom_id res chain seq x y z
N MET A 1 0.07 -5.34 -1.61
CA MET A 1 -1.17 -4.62 -2.02
C MET A 1 -1.44 -3.55 -0.98
N ILE A 2 -2.16 -2.49 -1.34
CA ILE A 2 -2.70 -1.51 -0.40
C ILE A 2 -4.20 -1.74 -0.34
N PHE A 3 -4.75 -1.92 0.87
CA PHE A 3 -6.17 -2.13 1.08
C PHE A 3 -6.67 -1.27 2.24
N LYS A 4 -7.97 -0.97 2.21
CA LYS A 4 -8.67 -0.22 3.24
C LYS A 4 -9.71 -1.11 3.88
N LEU A 5 -9.75 -1.12 5.20
CA LEU A 5 -10.83 -1.71 5.98
C LEU A 5 -11.82 -0.63 6.39
N THR A 6 -13.10 -0.82 6.05
CA THR A 6 -14.19 0.07 6.49
C THR A 6 -15.09 -0.67 7.46
N ARG A 7 -15.35 -0.08 8.63
CA ARG A 7 -16.27 -0.65 9.61
C ARG A 7 -17.69 -0.21 9.32
N GLY A 8 -18.56 -1.16 9.01
CA GLY A 8 -20.00 -0.93 8.81
C GLY A 8 -20.76 -0.77 10.13
N ALA A 9 -22.00 -0.27 10.03
CA ALA A 9 -22.89 -0.02 11.18
C ALA A 9 -23.20 -1.28 12.01
N ASN A 10 -23.12 -2.46 11.41
CA ASN A 10 -23.30 -3.77 12.05
C ASN A 10 -22.00 -4.36 12.62
N SER A 11 -20.93 -3.57 12.75
CA SER A 11 -19.58 -4.02 13.11
C SER A 11 -18.96 -5.05 12.16
N GLN A 12 -19.47 -5.18 10.93
CA GLN A 12 -18.77 -5.93 9.89
C GLN A 12 -17.68 -5.08 9.26
N TRP A 13 -16.55 -5.71 8.95
CA TRP A 13 -15.46 -5.09 8.21
C TRP A 13 -15.60 -5.44 6.73
N SER A 14 -15.56 -4.44 5.87
CA SER A 14 -15.40 -4.63 4.43
C SER A 14 -13.99 -4.23 4.02
N GLU A 15 -13.37 -5.06 3.19
CA GLU A 15 -12.09 -4.77 2.56
C GLU A 15 -12.32 -4.13 1.20
N SER A 16 -11.55 -3.09 0.89
CA SER A 16 -11.45 -2.52 -0.45
C SER A 16 -9.99 -2.48 -0.86
N VAL A 17 -9.69 -3.09 -2.01
CA VAL A 17 -8.34 -3.06 -2.55
C VAL A 17 -8.13 -1.73 -3.27
N LEU A 18 -7.17 -0.95 -2.79
CA LEU A 18 -6.85 0.38 -3.30
C LEU A 18 -5.74 0.32 -4.35
N HIS A 19 -4.74 -0.55 -4.16
CA HIS A 19 -3.67 -0.78 -5.14
C HIS A 19 -3.20 -2.23 -5.13
N ARG A 20 -3.02 -2.79 -6.32
CA ARG A 20 -2.37 -4.09 -6.52
C ARG A 20 -1.05 -3.87 -7.23
N PHE A 21 0.02 -4.09 -6.48
CA PHE A 21 1.38 -4.15 -6.98
C PHE A 21 1.50 -5.20 -8.10
N ALA A 22 1.92 -4.75 -9.29
CA ALA A 22 2.00 -5.58 -10.49
C ALA A 22 3.41 -6.13 -10.79
N GLY A 23 4.43 -5.71 -10.03
CA GLY A 23 5.84 -5.96 -10.36
C GLY A 23 6.41 -4.93 -11.33
N PRO A 24 7.70 -5.08 -11.72
CA PRO A 24 8.43 -4.06 -12.47
C PRO A 24 7.66 -3.51 -13.67
N PRO A 25 7.51 -2.18 -13.82
CA PRO A 25 8.19 -1.11 -13.07
C PRO A 25 7.47 -0.66 -11.78
N ASP A 26 6.29 -1.18 -11.48
CA ASP A 26 5.60 -0.96 -10.21
C ASP A 26 6.29 -1.75 -9.08
N GLY A 27 5.93 -1.50 -7.83
CA GLY A 27 6.41 -2.28 -6.69
C GLY A 27 5.98 -3.75 -6.73
N ALA A 28 6.67 -4.60 -5.97
CA ALA A 28 6.33 -5.99 -5.71
C ALA A 28 6.86 -6.44 -4.33
N PHE A 29 6.17 -7.41 -3.70
CA PHE A 29 6.54 -7.89 -2.36
C PHE A 29 6.69 -6.74 -1.34
N ALA A 30 5.60 -6.03 -1.07
CA ALA A 30 5.60 -4.96 -0.07
C ALA A 30 5.96 -5.48 1.33
N TYR A 31 6.82 -4.76 2.06
CA TYR A 31 7.01 -5.01 3.50
C TYR A 31 5.72 -4.65 4.25
N ASN A 32 5.46 -5.39 5.33
CA ASN A 32 4.29 -5.13 6.17
C ASN A 32 4.45 -3.78 6.90
N GLY A 33 3.47 -2.90 6.75
CA GLY A 33 3.36 -1.64 7.49
C GLY A 33 3.69 -0.40 6.67
N MET A 34 2.84 0.62 6.79
CA MET A 34 3.06 1.96 6.26
C MET A 34 3.26 2.93 7.42
N VAL A 35 4.03 3.99 7.20
CA VAL A 35 4.21 5.08 8.16
C VAL A 35 3.33 6.26 7.74
N ALA A 36 2.59 6.85 8.68
CA ALA A 36 1.75 8.00 8.42
C ALA A 36 2.48 9.32 8.72
N ASP A 37 2.29 10.34 7.89
CA ASP A 37 2.68 11.71 8.20
C ASP A 37 1.55 12.48 8.91
N THR A 38 1.79 13.76 9.23
CA THR A 38 0.79 14.63 9.87
C THR A 38 -0.29 15.12 8.93
N ALA A 39 -0.13 14.96 7.62
CA ALA A 39 -1.11 15.32 6.60
C ALA A 39 -2.06 14.15 6.28
N GLY A 40 -1.78 12.94 6.78
CA GLY A 40 -2.56 11.73 6.54
C GLY A 40 -2.11 10.92 5.33
N ASN A 41 -0.94 11.22 4.74
CA ASN A 41 -0.32 10.38 3.73
C ASN A 41 0.35 9.16 4.39
N PHE A 42 0.38 8.06 3.66
CA PHE A 42 1.01 6.81 4.07
C PHE A 42 2.20 6.50 3.17
N TYR A 43 3.34 6.16 3.78
CA TYR A 43 4.58 5.85 3.07
C TYR A 43 4.98 4.41 3.34
N GLY A 44 5.47 3.73 2.30
CA GLY A 44 5.96 2.37 2.42
C GLY A 44 7.01 2.04 1.37
N ALA A 45 7.57 0.84 1.48
CA ALA A 45 8.55 0.33 0.54
C ALA A 45 8.21 -1.10 0.09
N THR A 46 8.59 -1.43 -1.14
CA THR A 46 8.52 -2.76 -1.72
C THR A 46 9.92 -3.35 -1.85
N VAL A 47 10.04 -4.69 -1.73
CA VAL A 47 11.34 -5.39 -1.82
C VAL A 47 11.77 -5.59 -3.27
N HIS A 48 10.78 -5.73 -4.15
CA HIS A 48 10.96 -5.89 -5.59
C HIS A 48 10.17 -4.80 -6.31
N GLY A 49 10.30 -4.76 -7.64
CA GLY A 49 9.72 -3.71 -8.46
C GLY A 49 10.65 -2.52 -8.67
N GLY A 50 10.12 -1.44 -9.23
CA GLY A 50 10.95 -0.34 -9.72
C GLY A 50 11.68 -0.70 -11.03
N ALA A 51 12.56 0.18 -11.50
CA ALA A 51 13.22 0.03 -12.80
C ALA A 51 14.15 -1.19 -12.87
N ASP A 52 14.83 -1.52 -11.77
CA ASP A 52 15.86 -2.55 -11.69
C ASP A 52 15.46 -3.75 -10.80
N ASP A 53 14.18 -3.85 -10.43
CA ASP A 53 13.65 -4.85 -9.49
C ASP A 53 14.23 -4.80 -8.06
N GLU A 54 14.89 -3.70 -7.68
CA GLU A 54 15.50 -3.49 -6.35
C GLU A 54 14.54 -2.89 -5.31
N GLY A 55 13.27 -2.74 -5.66
CA GLY A 55 12.25 -2.15 -4.79
C GLY A 55 11.88 -0.73 -5.17
N ALA A 56 10.80 -0.24 -4.57
CA ALA A 56 10.31 1.12 -4.75
C ALA A 56 9.77 1.67 -3.42
N VAL A 57 9.98 2.97 -3.20
CA VAL A 57 9.26 3.73 -2.16
C VAL A 57 8.00 4.29 -2.77
N TYR A 58 6.87 4.19 -2.05
CA TYR A 58 5.60 4.72 -2.50
C TYR A 58 4.95 5.62 -1.44
N GLU A 59 4.16 6.57 -1.92
CA GLU A 59 3.23 7.38 -1.15
C GLU A 59 1.80 6.97 -1.52
N PHE A 60 0.93 6.88 -0.51
CA PHE A 60 -0.49 6.67 -0.67
C PHE A 60 -1.25 7.77 0.08
N THR A 61 -2.00 8.57 -0.68
CA THR A 61 -2.88 9.62 -0.17
C THR A 61 -4.34 9.12 -0.25
N PRO A 62 -5.02 8.90 0.90
CA PRO A 62 -6.41 8.42 0.94
C PRO A 62 -7.47 9.36 0.35
#